data_AF-A0A5N0UN73-F1
#
_entry.id   AF-A0A5N0UN73-F1
#
_cell.length_a   1.000
_cell.length_b   1.000
_cell.length_c   1.000
_cell.angle_alpha   90.00
_cell.angle_beta   90.00
_cell.angle_gamma   90.00
#
_symmetry.space_group_name_H-M   'P 1'
#
loop_
_entity.id
_entity.type
_entity.pdbx_description
1 polymer ?
#
loop_
_entity_poly.entity_id
_entity_poly.type
_entity_poly.pdbx_seq_one_letter_code
_entity_poly.pdbx_strand_id
1 'polypeptide(L)'
;MSSQEHERNGPDGLGAVPYIPLSGDDGKADGAQSIGSLVGQATQHMSTLVRAEVELAKSEVVGEVKKGVKGSVFFIVAGVIALYSSFFFFFFLGELLSEWLKRWAAFGIVFLLMLVVAGICGLLGYRKLKKIRAPERTITSFKDTAAALKPKREAVPEHS
;
A
#
# COMPACT_ATOMS: atom_id res chain seq x y z
N MET A 1 -15.70 90.60 10.69
CA MET A 1 -15.25 89.34 11.32
C MET A 1 -15.01 88.33 10.22
N SER A 2 -13.97 87.52 10.40
CA SER A 2 -13.23 86.73 9.43
C SER A 2 -14.05 85.71 8.61
N SER A 3 -13.67 85.56 7.34
CA SER A 3 -13.57 84.32 6.53
C SER A 3 -13.35 83.03 7.35
N GLN A 4 -13.71 81.83 6.90
CA GLN A 4 -14.12 81.32 5.58
C GLN A 4 -14.85 79.97 5.75
N GLU A 5 -15.76 79.68 4.82
CA GLU A 5 -16.29 78.34 4.56
C GLU A 5 -15.18 77.37 4.16
N HIS A 6 -15.34 76.10 4.52
CA HIS A 6 -14.84 75.02 3.68
C HIS A 6 -15.98 74.03 3.45
N GLU A 7 -16.74 74.32 2.40
CA GLU A 7 -17.59 73.35 1.71
C GLU A 7 -16.79 72.06 1.46
N ARG A 8 -17.37 70.93 1.83
CA ARG A 8 -16.98 69.63 1.30
C ARG A 8 -17.97 69.27 0.20
N ASN A 9 -17.56 69.50 -1.04
CA ASN A 9 -18.23 68.91 -2.19
C ASN A 9 -17.17 68.27 -3.10
N GLY A 10 -17.17 66.93 -3.11
CA GLY A 10 -16.40 66.07 -4.00
C GLY A 10 -17.18 64.77 -4.22
N PRO A 11 -17.22 64.22 -5.44
CA PRO A 11 -18.45 63.67 -6.03
C PRO A 11 -18.58 62.16 -5.93
N ASP A 12 -17.93 61.48 -4.98
CA ASP A 12 -17.86 60.02 -5.00
C ASP A 12 -18.32 59.46 -3.65
N GLY A 13 -19.55 58.95 -3.61
CA GLY A 13 -20.24 58.41 -2.43
C GLY A 13 -19.64 57.12 -1.86
N LEU A 14 -18.34 57.12 -1.56
CA LEU A 14 -17.64 56.00 -0.94
C LEU A 14 -17.45 56.30 0.54
N GLY A 15 -18.17 55.53 1.36
CA GLY A 15 -18.22 55.68 2.81
C GLY A 15 -16.85 55.69 3.48
N ALA A 16 -16.78 56.36 4.63
CA ALA A 16 -15.62 56.40 5.49
C ALA A 16 -15.11 54.98 5.76
N VAL A 17 -14.03 54.59 5.07
CA VAL A 17 -13.39 53.30 5.27
C VAL A 17 -12.74 53.31 6.65
N PRO A 18 -13.05 52.32 7.52
CA PRO A 18 -12.43 52.21 8.83
C PRO A 18 -10.93 51.99 8.62
N TYR A 19 -10.13 52.98 9.01
CA TYR A 19 -8.68 52.84 9.01
C TYR A 19 -8.32 51.77 10.03
N ILE A 20 -7.70 50.70 9.57
CA ILE A 20 -7.11 49.69 10.43
C ILE A 20 -6.01 50.40 11.24
N PRO A 21 -6.07 50.41 12.59
CA PRO A 21 -4.94 50.90 13.37
C PRO A 21 -3.78 49.94 13.09
N LEU A 22 -2.76 50.44 12.40
CA LEU A 22 -1.45 49.80 12.39
C LEU A 22 -0.95 49.94 13.83
N SER A 23 -1.24 48.95 14.68
CA SER A 23 -0.57 48.80 15.95
C SER A 23 0.92 48.91 15.69
N GLY A 24 1.58 49.76 16.47
CA GLY A 24 3.01 49.90 16.43
C GLY A 24 3.65 48.53 16.44
N ASP A 25 4.59 48.33 15.53
CA ASP A 25 5.63 47.35 15.72
C ASP A 25 6.45 47.84 16.92
N ASP A 26 5.93 47.60 18.13
CA ASP A 26 6.72 47.72 19.34
C ASP A 26 7.81 46.66 19.22
N GLY A 27 8.92 47.10 18.63
CA GLY A 27 10.20 46.42 18.59
C GLY A 27 10.72 46.18 20.01
N LYS A 28 10.04 45.32 20.76
CA LYS A 28 10.73 44.39 21.62
C LYS A 28 11.57 43.58 20.65
N ALA A 29 12.84 43.94 20.59
CA ALA A 29 13.88 43.16 19.98
C ALA A 29 13.93 41.78 20.68
N ASP A 30 13.02 40.88 20.31
CA ASP A 30 13.33 39.46 20.26
C ASP A 30 14.16 39.30 18.98
N GLY A 31 15.44 39.62 19.13
CA GLY A 31 16.44 39.49 18.10
C GLY A 31 16.36 38.11 17.48
N ALA A 32 16.11 38.10 16.18
CA ALA A 32 16.11 36.96 15.28
C ALA A 32 15.03 35.90 15.60
N GLN A 33 14.02 35.80 14.72
CA GLN A 33 13.74 34.46 14.19
C GLN A 33 15.06 33.96 13.60
N SER A 34 15.84 33.30 14.44
CA SER A 34 17.12 32.72 14.07
C SER A 34 16.88 31.87 12.83
N ILE A 35 17.85 31.81 11.92
CA ILE A 35 17.83 30.91 10.76
C ILE A 35 17.41 29.49 11.22
N GLY A 36 17.77 29.09 12.45
CA GLY A 36 17.34 27.84 13.07
C GLY A 36 15.83 27.71 13.34
N SER A 37 15.13 28.80 13.68
CA SER A 37 13.67 28.81 13.85
C SER A 37 12.92 28.67 12.52
N LEU A 38 13.42 29.30 11.44
CA LEU A 38 12.85 29.20 10.09
C LEU A 38 13.10 27.81 9.49
N VAL A 39 14.32 27.27 9.65
CA VAL A 39 14.64 25.88 9.26
C VAL A 39 13.81 24.88 10.07
N GLY A 40 13.60 25.12 11.37
CA GLY A 40 12.73 24.31 12.22
C GLY A 40 11.28 24.30 11.71
N GLN A 41 10.71 25.46 11.39
CA GLN A 41 9.36 25.55 10.82
C GLN A 41 9.26 24.86 9.46
N ALA A 42 10.19 25.14 8.53
CA ALA A 42 10.20 24.50 7.21
C ALA A 42 10.32 22.96 7.31
N THR A 43 11.17 22.45 8.22
CA THR A 43 11.32 21.01 8.48
C THR A 43 10.03 20.41 9.05
N GLN A 44 9.31 21.16 9.88
CA GLN A 44 8.03 20.72 10.45
C GLN A 44 6.91 20.67 9.39
N HIS A 45 6.84 21.64 8.47
CA HIS A 45 5.92 21.61 7.33
C HIS A 45 6.24 20.45 6.38
N MET A 46 7.51 20.22 6.08
CA MET A 46 7.96 19.11 5.25
C MET A 46 7.63 17.75 5.91
N SER A 47 7.84 17.60 7.22
CA SER A 47 7.40 16.41 7.97
C SER A 47 5.89 16.21 7.91
N THR A 48 5.10 17.28 7.94
CA THR A 48 3.64 17.22 7.85
C THR A 48 3.16 16.75 6.48
N LEU A 49 3.76 17.27 5.39
CA LEU A 49 3.48 16.82 4.03
C LEU A 49 3.83 15.35 3.81
N VAL A 50 5.04 14.93 4.23
CA VAL A 50 5.46 13.53 4.13
C VAL A 50 4.52 12.62 4.92
N ARG A 51 4.11 13.02 6.12
CA ARG A 51 3.12 12.27 6.93
C ARG A 51 1.80 12.14 6.20
N ALA A 52 1.31 13.22 5.58
CA ALA A 52 0.05 13.24 4.85
C ALA A 52 0.10 12.34 3.60
N GLU A 53 1.21 12.36 2.86
CA GLU A 53 1.40 11.53 1.67
C GLU A 53 1.51 10.04 2.03
N VAL A 54 2.18 9.72 3.15
CA VAL A 54 2.20 8.36 3.71
C VAL A 54 0.81 7.93 4.18
N GLU A 55 0.06 8.81 4.85
CA GLU A 55 -1.29 8.49 5.31
C GLU A 55 -2.26 8.25 4.15
N LEU A 56 -2.15 9.06 3.10
CA LEU A 56 -2.93 8.91 1.88
C LEU A 56 -2.58 7.60 1.16
N ALA A 57 -1.30 7.33 0.90
CA ALA A 57 -0.85 6.08 0.30
C ALA A 57 -1.26 4.86 1.14
N LYS A 58 -1.17 4.96 2.47
CA LYS A 58 -1.66 3.92 3.38
C LYS A 58 -3.16 3.70 3.22
N SER A 59 -3.96 4.75 3.11
CA SER A 59 -5.41 4.64 2.95
C SER A 59 -5.81 3.99 1.62
N GLU A 60 -5.08 4.31 0.53
CA GLU A 60 -5.31 3.75 -0.79
C GLU A 60 -4.95 2.27 -0.83
N VAL A 61 -3.74 1.91 -0.37
CA VAL A 61 -3.28 0.53 -0.29
C VAL A 61 -4.18 -0.31 0.62
N VAL A 62 -4.57 0.19 1.80
CA VAL A 62 -5.48 -0.53 2.70
C VAL A 62 -6.85 -0.71 2.05
N GLY A 63 -7.34 0.28 1.29
CA GLY A 63 -8.56 0.19 0.53
C GLY A 63 -8.50 -0.90 -0.55
N GLU A 64 -7.43 -0.95 -1.33
CA GLU A 64 -7.21 -1.98 -2.35
C GLU A 64 -7.08 -3.39 -1.74
N VAL A 65 -6.28 -3.52 -0.67
CA VAL A 65 -6.13 -4.79 0.05
C VAL A 65 -7.46 -5.27 0.59
N LYS A 66 -8.26 -4.39 1.20
CA LYS A 66 -9.58 -4.76 1.74
C LYS A 66 -10.56 -5.19 0.65
N LYS A 67 -10.54 -4.54 -0.52
CA LYS A 67 -11.31 -4.96 -1.69
C LYS A 67 -10.86 -6.33 -2.19
N GLY A 68 -9.54 -6.56 -2.29
CA GLY A 68 -8.96 -7.84 -2.69
C GLY A 68 -9.33 -8.99 -1.74
N VAL A 69 -9.23 -8.75 -0.42
CA VAL A 69 -9.63 -9.71 0.62
C VAL A 69 -11.12 -10.02 0.55
N LYS A 70 -11.97 -9.00 0.43
CA LYS A 70 -13.43 -9.22 0.32
C LYS A 70 -13.77 -10.00 -0.95
N GLY A 71 -13.08 -9.74 -2.05
CA GLY A 71 -13.22 -10.49 -3.31
C GLY A 71 -12.77 -11.94 -3.20
N SER A 72 -11.72 -12.24 -2.42
CA SER A 72 -11.19 -13.59 -2.28
C SER A 72 -12.07 -14.51 -1.42
N VAL A 73 -12.91 -13.97 -0.53
CA VAL A 73 -13.83 -14.77 0.31
C VAL A 73 -14.69 -15.70 -0.55
N PHE A 74 -15.31 -15.18 -1.61
CA PHE A 74 -16.15 -16.00 -2.49
C PHE A 74 -15.35 -17.06 -3.24
N PHE A 75 -14.11 -16.77 -3.64
CA PHE A 75 -13.23 -17.76 -4.27
C PHE A 75 -12.82 -18.86 -3.31
N ILE A 76 -12.58 -18.54 -2.04
CA ILE A 76 -12.29 -19.56 -1.01
C ILE A 76 -13.51 -20.45 -0.79
N VAL A 77 -14.69 -19.85 -0.62
CA VAL A 77 -15.95 -20.60 -0.46
C VAL A 77 -16.23 -21.48 -1.67
N ALA A 78 -16.13 -20.93 -2.89
CA ALA A 78 -16.29 -21.68 -4.13
C ALA A 78 -15.25 -22.81 -4.26
N GLY A 79 -14.00 -22.56 -3.88
CA GLY A 79 -12.93 -23.56 -3.86
C GLY A 79 -13.22 -24.72 -2.90
N VAL A 80 -13.72 -24.43 -1.69
CA VAL A 80 -14.11 -25.45 -0.72
C VAL A 80 -15.29 -26.26 -1.22
N ILE A 81 -16.33 -25.60 -1.76
CA ILE A 81 -17.50 -26.29 -2.34
C ILE A 81 -17.06 -27.17 -3.51
N ALA A 82 -16.25 -26.66 -4.43
CA ALA A 82 -15.73 -27.43 -5.56
C ALA A 82 -14.90 -28.63 -5.09
N LEU A 83 -14.05 -28.45 -4.08
CA LEU A 83 -13.22 -29.52 -3.52
C LEU A 83 -14.07 -30.63 -2.91
N TYR A 84 -15.06 -30.28 -2.09
CA TYR A 84 -15.95 -31.26 -1.46
C TYR A 84 -16.87 -31.94 -2.49
N SER A 85 -17.43 -31.16 -3.42
CA SER A 85 -18.28 -31.68 -4.50
C SER A 85 -17.52 -32.60 -5.45
N SER A 86 -16.22 -32.35 -5.69
CA SER A 86 -15.40 -33.20 -6.55
C SER A 86 -15.34 -34.64 -6.05
N PHE A 87 -15.27 -34.86 -4.73
CA PHE A 87 -15.31 -36.20 -4.14
C PHE A 87 -16.60 -36.94 -4.52
N PHE A 88 -17.76 -36.31 -4.31
CA PHE A 88 -19.06 -36.87 -4.69
C PHE A 88 -19.21 -37.07 -6.19
N PHE A 89 -18.67 -36.14 -7.00
CA PHE A 89 -18.70 -36.24 -8.45
C PHE A 89 -17.93 -37.47 -8.97
N PHE A 90 -16.71 -37.72 -8.46
CA PHE A 90 -15.95 -38.90 -8.86
C PHE A 90 -16.57 -40.20 -8.32
N PHE A 91 -17.11 -40.18 -7.11
CA PHE A 91 -17.87 -41.32 -6.59
C PHE A 91 -19.09 -41.64 -7.47
N PHE A 92 -19.88 -40.61 -7.82
CA PHE A 92 -20.99 -40.72 -8.75
C PHE A 92 -20.55 -41.26 -10.10
N LEU A 93 -19.43 -40.79 -10.67
CA LEU A 93 -18.89 -41.34 -11.91
C LEU A 93 -18.56 -42.83 -11.78
N GLY A 94 -17.99 -43.25 -10.65
CA GLY A 94 -17.67 -44.65 -10.38
C GLY A 94 -18.92 -45.51 -10.34
N GLU A 95 -19.96 -45.03 -9.66
CA GLU A 95 -21.25 -45.72 -9.57
C GLU A 95 -21.96 -45.76 -10.93
N LEU A 96 -21.99 -44.64 -11.65
CA LEU A 96 -22.56 -44.53 -13.00
C LEU A 96 -21.90 -45.53 -13.95
N LEU A 97 -20.55 -45.57 -14.00
CA LEU A 97 -19.84 -46.54 -14.83
C LEU A 97 -20.11 -47.99 -14.43
N SER A 98 -20.43 -48.24 -13.15
CA SER A 98 -20.72 -49.58 -12.66
C SER A 98 -22.04 -50.16 -13.18
N GLU A 99 -22.91 -49.35 -13.78
CA GLU A 99 -24.12 -49.83 -14.46
C GLU A 99 -23.78 -50.66 -15.72
N TRP A 100 -22.68 -50.36 -16.40
CA TRP A 100 -22.24 -51.07 -17.61
C TRP A 100 -21.01 -51.97 -17.40
N LEU A 101 -20.27 -51.79 -16.31
CA LEU A 101 -18.97 -52.43 -16.05
C LEU A 101 -18.95 -53.11 -14.68
N LYS A 102 -18.02 -54.07 -14.50
CA LYS A 102 -17.75 -54.61 -13.15
C LYS A 102 -17.27 -53.47 -12.25
N ARG A 103 -17.83 -53.38 -11.03
CA ARG A 103 -17.56 -52.29 -10.08
C ARG A 103 -16.07 -51.98 -9.90
N TRP A 104 -15.21 -52.99 -9.78
CA TRP A 104 -13.76 -52.79 -9.65
C TRP A 104 -13.13 -52.08 -10.87
N ALA A 105 -13.59 -52.39 -12.09
CA ALA A 105 -13.10 -51.79 -13.33
C ALA A 105 -13.60 -50.34 -13.47
N ALA A 106 -14.87 -50.08 -13.12
CA ALA A 106 -15.44 -48.74 -13.11
C ALA A 106 -14.64 -47.78 -12.22
N PHE A 107 -14.42 -48.14 -10.95
CA PHE A 107 -13.61 -47.34 -10.03
C PHE A 107 -12.14 -47.26 -10.45
N GLY A 108 -11.58 -48.29 -11.11
CA GLY A 108 -10.25 -48.25 -11.70
C GLY A 108 -10.12 -47.20 -12.81
N ILE A 109 -11.11 -47.09 -13.70
CA ILE A 109 -11.15 -46.07 -14.76
C ILE A 109 -11.24 -44.67 -14.17
N VAL A 110 -12.12 -44.48 -13.18
CA VAL A 110 -12.26 -43.18 -12.50
C VAL A 110 -10.98 -42.80 -11.77
N PHE A 111 -10.28 -43.75 -11.16
CA PHE A 111 -8.97 -43.49 -10.55
C PHE A 111 -7.94 -42.98 -11.57
N LEU A 112 -7.86 -43.62 -12.75
CA LEU A 112 -6.97 -43.13 -13.82
C LEU A 112 -7.37 -41.73 -14.29
N LEU A 113 -8.67 -41.46 -14.44
CA LEU A 113 -9.18 -40.12 -14.76
C LEU A 113 -8.74 -39.10 -13.70
N MET A 114 -8.81 -39.43 -12.41
CA MET A 114 -8.36 -38.56 -11.33
C MET A 114 -6.86 -38.27 -11.41
N LEU A 115 -6.02 -39.24 -11.76
CA LEU A 115 -4.58 -39.02 -11.97
C LEU A 115 -4.32 -38.05 -13.13
N VAL A 116 -5.07 -38.17 -14.23
CA VAL A 116 -4.97 -37.24 -15.37
C VAL A 116 -5.37 -35.82 -14.94
N VAL A 117 -6.52 -35.67 -14.28
CA VAL A 117 -6.99 -34.36 -13.78
C VAL A 117 -5.98 -33.76 -12.80
N ALA A 118 -5.49 -34.54 -11.84
CA ALA A 118 -4.48 -34.11 -10.88
C ALA A 118 -3.17 -33.69 -11.57
N GLY A 119 -2.74 -34.44 -12.59
CA GLY A 119 -1.57 -34.10 -13.40
C GLY A 119 -1.74 -32.77 -14.14
N ILE A 120 -2.91 -32.52 -14.75
CA ILE A 120 -3.21 -31.25 -15.43
C ILE A 120 -3.26 -30.10 -14.42
N CYS A 121 -3.99 -30.25 -13.31
CA CYS A 121 -4.07 -29.24 -12.26
C CYS A 121 -2.69 -28.92 -11.66
N GLY A 122 -1.89 -29.95 -11.38
CA GLY A 122 -0.52 -29.82 -10.88
C GLY A 122 0.37 -29.08 -11.88
N LEU A 123 0.29 -29.41 -13.17
CA LEU A 123 1.06 -28.74 -14.21
C LEU A 123 0.63 -27.27 -14.40
N LEU A 124 -0.68 -26.98 -14.42
CA LEU A 124 -1.19 -25.60 -14.49
C LEU A 124 -0.80 -24.79 -13.25
N GLY A 125 -0.89 -25.38 -12.06
CA GLY A 125 -0.45 -24.79 -10.80
C GLY A 125 1.04 -24.47 -10.83
N TYR A 126 1.86 -25.45 -11.22
CA TYR A 126 3.31 -25.28 -11.38
C TYR A 126 3.65 -24.17 -12.39
N ARG A 127 2.98 -24.12 -13.54
CA ARG A 127 3.19 -23.06 -14.54
C ARG A 127 2.79 -21.67 -14.01
N LYS A 128 1.73 -21.56 -13.21
CA LYS A 128 1.34 -20.30 -12.56
C LYS A 128 2.38 -19.89 -11.52
N LEU A 129 2.81 -20.80 -10.65
CA LEU A 129 3.87 -20.55 -9.67
C LEU A 129 5.18 -20.12 -10.33
N LYS A 130 5.58 -20.77 -11.43
CA LYS A 130 6.80 -20.43 -12.18
C LYS A 130 6.72 -19.07 -12.89
N LYS A 131 5.52 -18.60 -13.24
CA LYS A 131 5.29 -17.25 -13.80
C LYS A 131 5.37 -16.14 -12.75
N ILE A 132 5.14 -16.47 -11.47
CA ILE A 132 5.40 -15.56 -10.37
C ILE A 132 6.92 -15.53 -10.18
N ARG A 133 7.62 -14.67 -10.95
CA ARG A 133 9.06 -14.41 -10.78
C ARG A 133 9.30 -14.15 -9.29
N ALA A 134 10.20 -14.91 -8.67
CA ALA A 134 10.73 -14.56 -7.36
C ALA A 134 11.19 -13.09 -7.42
N PRO A 135 10.94 -12.26 -6.39
CA PRO A 135 11.34 -10.87 -6.41
C PRO A 135 12.88 -10.79 -6.36
N GLU A 136 13.53 -10.87 -7.53
CA GLU A 136 14.99 -10.88 -7.68
C GLU A 136 15.62 -9.65 -7.05
N ARG A 137 14.93 -8.49 -7.13
CA ARG A 137 15.33 -7.23 -6.50
C ARG A 137 15.39 -7.32 -4.98
N THR A 138 14.48 -8.06 -4.35
CA THR A 138 14.46 -8.24 -2.90
C THR A 138 15.63 -9.14 -2.48
N ILE A 139 15.93 -10.19 -3.25
CA ILE A 139 17.03 -11.11 -2.95
C ILE A 139 18.40 -10.44 -3.10
N THR A 140 18.61 -9.57 -4.11
CA THR A 140 19.88 -8.83 -4.24
C THR A 140 20.05 -7.79 -3.13
N SER A 141 19.03 -7.00 -2.79
CA SER A 141 19.13 -6.01 -1.70
C SER A 141 19.43 -6.64 -0.33
N PHE A 142 18.89 -7.81 -0.03
CA PHE A 142 19.24 -8.54 1.20
C PHE A 142 20.68 -9.07 1.19
N LYS A 143 21.19 -9.53 0.05
CA LYS A 143 22.58 -9.98 -0.09
C LYS A 143 23.57 -8.82 0.05
N ASP A 144 23.26 -7.67 -0.53
CA ASP A 144 24.11 -6.48 -0.42
C ASP A 144 24.13 -5.93 1.01
N THR A 145 22.98 -5.96 1.70
CA THR A 145 22.88 -5.56 3.12
C THR A 145 23.65 -6.53 4.02
N ALA A 146 23.55 -7.84 3.77
CA ALA A 146 24.32 -8.85 4.51
C ALA A 146 25.83 -8.76 4.24
N ALA A 147 26.24 -8.40 3.02
CA ALA A 147 27.64 -8.17 2.68
C ALA A 147 28.19 -6.89 3.34
N ALA A 148 27.39 -5.83 3.43
CA ALA A 148 27.76 -4.58 4.10
C ALA A 148 27.89 -4.72 5.64
N LEU A 149 27.18 -5.68 6.24
CA LEU A 149 27.20 -5.93 7.68
C LEU A 149 28.30 -6.91 8.15
N LYS A 150 29.12 -7.47 7.25
CA LYS A 150 30.26 -8.32 7.66
C LYS A 150 31.34 -7.46 8.33
N PRO A 151 31.64 -7.66 9.63
CA PRO A 151 32.70 -6.92 10.30
C PRO A 151 34.05 -7.28 9.69
N LYS A 152 34.78 -6.29 9.18
CA LYS A 152 36.17 -6.45 8.79
C LYS A 152 36.97 -6.62 10.09
N ARG A 153 37.36 -7.86 10.41
CA ARG A 153 38.26 -8.14 11.54
C ARG A 153 39.64 -7.61 11.12
N GLU A 154 39.96 -6.39 11.51
CA GLU A 154 41.32 -5.88 11.43
C GLU A 154 42.16 -6.63 12.46
N ALA A 155 43.06 -7.48 11.96
CA ALA A 155 44.09 -8.09 12.77
C ALA A 155 45.04 -6.98 13.21
N VAL A 156 44.96 -6.60 14.49
CA VAL A 156 45.87 -5.65 15.11
C VAL A 156 47.25 -6.33 15.19
N PRO A 157 48.30 -5.78 14.56
CA PRO A 157 49.65 -6.32 14.71
C PRO A 157 50.15 -6.05 16.12
N GLU A 158 50.42 -7.11 16.88
CA GLU A 158 51.17 -7.02 18.13
C GLU A 158 52.61 -6.61 17.81
N HIS A 159 53.01 -5.44 18.29
CA HIS A 159 54.41 -5.03 18.38
C HIS A 159 54.86 -5.22 19.83
N SER A 160 55.68 -6.25 20.06
CA SER A 160 56.55 -6.42 21.23
C SER A 160 57.96 -5.99 20.89
#